data_AF-L1IU53-F1
#
_entry.id   AF-L1IU53-F1
#
_cell.length_a   1.000
_cell.length_b   1.000
_cell.length_c   1.000
_cell.angle_alpha   90.00
_cell.angle_beta   90.00
_cell.angle_gamma   90.00
#
_symmetry.space_group_name_H-M   'P 1'
#
loop_
_entity.id
_entity.type
_entity.pdbx_description
1 polymer ?
#
loop_
_entity_poly.entity_id
_entity_poly.type
_entity_poly.pdbx_seq_one_letter_code
_entity_poly.pdbx_strand_id
1 'polypeptide(L)'
;MQGYNPMDYANLQVSDEIRELFQYIGRYKPQTIELETKLKPFIPEYIPAIGEIDPFLKIPRPDGKKDTLGLTVLDEPAAQQTDPTVLDLQLRAISTQASLQPTTVPYIENAAQHPQKITNWIQSISELHRSNPPPNVHYTKPMPDVETLMQMWSPEVEEAFAGALLPSADLNVDTVAYARIVCAILDIPVYSNITESLHVLFTLYSEFKQSNQEALAPGTEF
;
A
#
# COMPACT_ATOMS: atom_id res chain seq x y z
N MET A 1 36.75 -56.52 -2.94
CA MET A 1 38.02 -55.90 -2.52
C MET A 1 38.84 -57.01 -1.86
N GLN A 2 39.89 -57.51 -2.52
CA GLN A 2 40.79 -58.50 -1.90
C GLN A 2 41.54 -57.78 -0.77
N GLY A 3 41.35 -58.24 0.47
CA GLY A 3 42.06 -57.71 1.64
C GLY A 3 43.53 -58.10 1.63
N TYR A 4 44.34 -57.43 2.47
CA TYR A 4 45.74 -57.77 2.68
C TYR A 4 45.91 -59.25 3.07
N ASN A 5 46.67 -60.01 2.29
CA ASN A 5 47.00 -61.41 2.57
C ASN A 5 48.47 -61.51 3.02
N PRO A 6 48.74 -61.83 4.30
CA PRO A 6 50.11 -61.89 4.84
C PRO A 6 51.03 -62.91 4.14
N MET A 7 50.46 -63.94 3.50
CA MET A 7 51.23 -65.01 2.86
C MET A 7 51.93 -64.56 1.58
N ASP A 8 51.39 -63.55 0.90
CA ASP A 8 51.94 -63.06 -0.38
C ASP A 8 53.26 -62.28 -0.18
N TYR A 9 53.53 -61.82 1.05
CA TYR A 9 54.70 -61.01 1.41
C TYR A 9 55.70 -61.75 2.32
N ALA A 10 55.47 -63.04 2.60
CA ALA A 10 56.29 -63.83 3.54
C ALA A 10 57.73 -64.07 3.06
N ASN A 11 57.95 -64.08 1.75
CA ASN A 11 59.24 -64.39 1.13
C ASN A 11 60.06 -63.15 0.73
N LEU A 12 59.63 -61.95 1.15
CA LEU A 12 60.32 -60.70 0.80
C LEU A 12 61.58 -60.52 1.67
N GLN A 13 62.74 -60.30 1.05
CA GLN A 13 63.98 -59.96 1.75
C GLN A 13 63.96 -58.49 2.19
N VAL A 14 63.35 -58.22 3.34
CA VAL A 14 63.27 -56.88 3.96
C VAL A 14 64.02 -56.84 5.30
N SER A 15 64.45 -55.64 5.71
CA SER A 15 65.06 -55.41 7.02
C SER A 15 64.10 -55.73 8.16
N ASP A 16 64.64 -56.02 9.34
CA ASP A 16 63.84 -56.44 10.50
C ASP A 16 62.83 -55.37 10.94
N GLU A 17 63.15 -54.09 10.81
CA GLU A 17 62.24 -52.96 11.10
C GLU A 17 60.99 -52.96 10.19
N ILE A 18 61.18 -53.24 8.90
CA ILE A 18 60.07 -53.28 7.93
C ILE A 18 59.21 -54.53 8.19
N ARG A 19 59.83 -55.66 8.57
CA ARG A 19 59.09 -56.87 8.98
C ARG A 19 58.23 -56.63 10.21
N GLU A 20 58.69 -55.81 11.15
CA GLU A 20 57.89 -55.40 12.32
C GLU A 20 56.72 -54.49 11.91
N LEU A 21 56.92 -53.59 10.94
CA LEU A 21 55.85 -52.73 10.42
C LEU A 21 54.68 -53.53 9.82
N PHE A 22 54.98 -54.60 9.08
CA PHE A 22 53.96 -55.51 8.52
C PHE A 22 53.10 -56.19 9.60
N GLN A 23 53.63 -56.37 10.81
CA GLN A 23 52.85 -56.92 11.93
C GLN A 23 51.78 -55.93 12.41
N TYR A 24 52.04 -54.62 12.33
CA TYR A 24 51.06 -53.61 12.73
C TYR A 24 49.86 -53.53 11.79
N ILE A 25 50.04 -53.88 10.50
CA ILE A 25 48.93 -53.97 9.53
C ILE A 25 47.91 -55.03 9.97
N GLY A 26 48.39 -56.22 10.38
CA GLY A 26 47.51 -57.28 10.88
C GLY A 26 46.89 -56.97 12.25
N ARG A 27 47.55 -56.14 13.07
CA ARG A 27 47.03 -55.69 14.37
C ARG A 27 46.02 -54.56 14.25
N TYR A 28 46.03 -53.80 13.16
CA TYR A 28 45.08 -52.72 12.94
C TYR A 28 43.69 -53.28 12.71
N LYS A 29 42.84 -53.16 13.74
CA LYS A 29 41.40 -53.33 13.59
C LYS A 29 40.79 -51.94 13.35
N PRO A 30 40.18 -51.68 12.18
CA PRO A 30 39.48 -50.43 11.98
C PRO A 30 38.42 -50.30 13.06
N GLN A 31 38.42 -49.18 13.78
CA GLN A 31 37.33 -48.87 14.68
C GLN A 31 36.11 -48.52 13.83
N THR A 32 35.12 -49.40 13.80
CA THR A 32 33.82 -49.09 13.23
C THR A 32 33.13 -48.10 14.18
N ILE A 33 33.38 -46.82 13.96
CA ILE A 33 32.63 -45.76 14.65
C ILE A 33 31.27 -45.70 13.95
N GLU A 34 30.28 -46.37 14.54
CA GLU A 34 28.88 -46.16 14.16
C GLU A 34 28.48 -44.75 14.63
N LEU A 35 28.54 -43.81 13.70
CA LEU A 35 27.98 -42.48 13.90
C LEU A 35 26.46 -42.64 14.02
N GLU A 36 25.90 -42.33 15.19
CA GLU A 36 24.44 -42.22 15.34
C GLU A 36 23.92 -41.20 14.33
N THR A 37 23.29 -41.67 13.25
CA THR A 37 22.53 -40.80 12.37
C THR A 37 21.26 -40.42 13.12
N LYS A 38 21.29 -39.28 13.82
CA LYS A 38 20.06 -38.63 14.25
C LYS A 38 19.33 -38.18 12.98
N LEU A 39 18.49 -39.05 12.43
CA LEU A 39 17.45 -38.67 11.48
C LEU A 39 16.45 -37.81 12.26
N LYS A 40 16.82 -36.55 12.49
CA LYS A 40 15.81 -35.55 12.79
C LYS A 40 14.96 -35.44 11.52
N PRO A 41 13.63 -35.50 11.63
CA PRO A 41 12.77 -35.08 10.55
C PRO A 41 13.21 -33.68 10.13
N PHE A 42 13.88 -33.58 9.00
CA PHE A 42 14.16 -32.31 8.37
C PHE A 42 12.85 -31.92 7.70
N ILE A 43 11.95 -31.31 8.48
CA ILE A 43 10.70 -30.73 7.99
C ILE A 43 11.11 -29.35 7.46
N PRO A 44 11.29 -29.19 6.14
CA PRO A 44 11.85 -27.96 5.58
C PRO A 44 10.87 -26.79 5.66
N GLU A 45 9.61 -27.05 6.05
CA GLU A 45 8.53 -26.20 5.60
C GLU A 45 8.55 -24.81 6.24
N TYR A 46 9.05 -24.61 7.47
CA TYR A 46 8.96 -23.28 8.12
C TYR A 46 10.09 -23.03 9.13
N ILE A 47 11.22 -22.47 8.69
CA ILE A 47 12.16 -21.80 9.61
C ILE A 47 12.04 -20.29 9.37
N PRO A 48 11.52 -19.53 10.33
CA PRO A 48 11.42 -18.08 10.20
C PRO A 48 12.83 -17.50 10.14
N ALA A 49 13.13 -16.73 9.10
CA ALA A 49 14.39 -15.99 8.95
C ALA A 49 14.39 -14.76 9.89
N ILE A 50 14.32 -15.00 11.19
CA ILE A 50 14.43 -13.93 12.19
C ILE A 50 15.88 -13.85 12.62
N GLY A 51 16.60 -12.87 12.07
CA GLY A 51 17.73 -12.24 12.75
C GLY A 51 19.15 -12.69 12.42
N GLU A 52 19.37 -13.83 11.75
CA GLU A 52 20.71 -14.21 11.27
C GLU A 52 20.79 -14.21 9.74
N ILE A 53 21.79 -13.49 9.22
CA ILE A 53 22.13 -13.50 7.80
C ILE A 53 22.69 -14.87 7.47
N ASP A 54 21.90 -15.72 6.81
CA ASP A 54 22.38 -16.99 6.27
C ASP A 54 23.49 -16.70 5.24
N PRO A 55 24.72 -17.20 5.43
CA PRO A 55 25.83 -16.96 4.51
C PRO A 55 25.67 -17.67 3.15
N PHE A 56 24.53 -18.34 2.89
CA PHE A 56 24.24 -19.12 1.69
C PHE A 56 25.28 -20.21 1.39
N LEU A 57 26.09 -20.59 2.39
CA LEU A 57 27.07 -21.66 2.27
C LEU A 57 26.36 -23.01 2.47
N LYS A 58 25.67 -23.48 1.43
CA LYS A 58 25.00 -24.78 1.42
C LYS A 58 25.96 -25.84 0.90
N ILE A 59 26.10 -26.94 1.64
CA ILE A 59 26.83 -28.11 1.16
C ILE A 59 26.04 -28.67 -0.02
N PRO A 60 26.63 -28.78 -1.23
CA PRO A 60 25.90 -29.29 -2.38
C PRO A 60 25.46 -30.73 -2.12
N ARG A 61 24.30 -31.09 -2.67
CA ARG A 61 23.79 -32.45 -2.51
C ARG A 61 24.80 -33.48 -3.04
N PRO A 62 25.01 -34.60 -2.33
CA PRO A 62 25.92 -35.67 -2.77
C PRO A 62 25.53 -36.29 -4.13
N ASP A 63 24.28 -36.10 -4.59
CA ASP A 63 23.75 -36.60 -5.84
C ASP A 63 23.90 -35.63 -7.03
N GLY A 64 24.52 -34.46 -6.83
CA GLY A 64 24.78 -33.48 -7.89
C GLY A 64 23.53 -32.76 -8.42
N LYS A 65 22.36 -32.95 -7.81
CA LYS A 65 21.15 -32.19 -8.17
C LYS A 65 21.19 -30.79 -7.56
N LYS A 66 20.58 -29.83 -8.24
CA LYS A 66 20.45 -28.45 -7.74
C LYS A 66 19.65 -28.47 -6.43
N ASP A 67 20.18 -27.80 -5.42
CA ASP A 67 19.50 -27.58 -4.14
C ASP A 67 18.77 -26.22 -4.18
N THR A 68 17.48 -26.22 -3.87
CA THR A 68 16.61 -25.02 -3.88
C THR A 68 16.21 -24.60 -2.47
N LEU A 69 16.74 -25.26 -1.44
CA LEU A 69 16.44 -24.96 -0.04
C LEU A 69 16.81 -23.52 0.31
N GLY A 70 15.82 -22.73 0.78
CA GLY A 70 16.00 -21.32 1.13
C GLY A 70 16.01 -20.34 -0.04
N LEU A 71 15.83 -20.82 -1.28
CA LEU A 71 15.68 -19.98 -2.49
C LEU A 71 14.23 -19.84 -2.94
N THR A 72 13.35 -20.70 -2.45
CA THR A 72 11.91 -20.60 -2.69
C THR A 72 11.32 -19.53 -1.79
N VAL A 73 10.98 -18.38 -2.37
CA VAL A 73 10.13 -17.38 -1.70
C VAL A 73 8.75 -18.01 -1.54
N LEU A 74 8.38 -18.32 -0.30
CA LEU A 74 7.05 -18.80 0.03
C LEU A 74 6.20 -17.59 0.42
N ASP A 75 5.17 -17.30 -0.39
CA ASP A 75 4.16 -16.31 -0.04
C ASP A 75 3.22 -16.97 0.98
N GLU A 76 3.28 -16.53 2.24
CA GLU A 76 2.40 -17.06 3.27
C GLU A 76 0.97 -16.60 2.99
N PRO A 77 -0.01 -17.51 2.93
CA PRO A 77 -1.39 -17.12 2.70
C PRO A 77 -1.88 -16.28 3.88
N ALA A 78 -1.93 -14.96 3.69
CA ALA A 78 -2.55 -14.06 4.65
C ALA A 78 -4.05 -14.38 4.77
N ALA A 79 -4.58 -14.38 5.99
CA ALA A 79 -6.00 -14.62 6.24
C ALA A 79 -6.92 -13.64 5.47
N GLN A 80 -6.39 -12.47 5.13
CA GLN A 80 -7.02 -11.48 4.28
C GLN A 80 -6.01 -10.93 3.28
N GLN A 81 -6.00 -11.50 2.08
CA GLN A 81 -5.16 -11.02 0.99
C GLN A 81 -5.71 -9.69 0.46
N THR A 82 -4.82 -8.74 0.20
CA THR A 82 -5.16 -7.47 -0.44
C THR A 82 -5.49 -7.70 -1.92
N ASP A 83 -6.50 -7.00 -2.43
CA ASP A 83 -6.74 -6.96 -3.88
C ASP A 83 -5.57 -6.18 -4.53
N PRO A 84 -4.83 -6.79 -5.47
CA PRO A 84 -3.71 -6.13 -6.14
C PRO A 84 -4.10 -4.79 -6.78
N THR A 85 -5.36 -4.63 -7.19
CA THR A 85 -5.88 -3.39 -7.77
C THR A 85 -6.08 -2.30 -6.72
N VAL A 86 -6.64 -2.67 -5.56
CA VAL A 86 -6.82 -1.72 -4.45
C VAL A 86 -5.46 -1.26 -3.93
N LEU A 87 -4.49 -2.18 -3.87
CA LEU A 87 -3.12 -1.85 -3.49
C LEU A 87 -2.45 -0.91 -4.52
N ASP A 88 -2.58 -1.17 -5.82
CA ASP A 88 -2.06 -0.24 -6.85
C ASP A 88 -2.70 1.16 -6.72
N LEU A 89 -4.01 1.21 -6.46
CA LEU A 89 -4.73 2.46 -6.27
C LEU A 89 -4.25 3.20 -5.00
N GLN A 90 -4.03 2.50 -3.89
CA GLN A 90 -3.48 3.05 -2.65
C GLN A 90 -2.04 3.55 -2.84
N LEU A 91 -1.20 2.77 -3.51
CA LEU A 91 0.18 3.16 -3.80
C LEU A 91 0.23 4.41 -4.68
N ARG A 92 -0.68 4.56 -5.65
CA ARG A 92 -0.82 5.79 -6.44
C ARG A 92 -1.33 6.97 -5.64
N ALA A 93 -2.27 6.75 -4.73
CA ALA A 93 -2.77 7.80 -3.84
C ALA A 93 -1.65 8.35 -2.93
N ILE A 94 -0.74 7.47 -2.47
CA ILE A 94 0.38 7.82 -1.59
C ILE A 94 1.59 8.36 -2.38
N SER A 95 1.81 7.85 -3.60
CA SER A 95 2.94 8.24 -4.44
C SER A 95 2.69 9.60 -5.11
N THR A 96 3.59 10.55 -4.85
CA THR A 96 3.64 11.85 -5.54
C THR A 96 4.17 11.76 -6.97
N GLN A 97 4.63 10.59 -7.42
CA GLN A 97 5.09 10.39 -8.78
C GLN A 97 3.90 10.08 -9.69
N ALA A 98 3.46 11.10 -10.41
CA ALA A 98 2.67 10.92 -11.62
C ALA A 98 3.51 10.12 -12.63
N SER A 99 2.86 9.22 -13.39
CA SER A 99 3.40 8.41 -14.51
C SER A 99 3.88 7.00 -14.08
N LEU A 100 3.56 5.85 -14.72
CA LEU A 100 3.11 5.51 -16.08
C LEU A 100 2.45 4.12 -16.11
N GLN A 101 1.15 4.01 -16.36
CA GLN A 101 0.44 2.97 -17.16
C GLN A 101 -1.07 3.08 -16.88
N PRO A 102 -1.95 2.93 -17.91
CA PRO A 102 -3.39 2.96 -17.71
C PRO A 102 -3.78 1.89 -16.69
N THR A 103 -4.46 2.30 -15.62
CA THR A 103 -5.07 1.38 -14.65
C THR A 103 -5.98 0.45 -15.42
N THR A 104 -5.67 -0.84 -15.41
CA THR A 104 -6.61 -1.85 -15.90
C THR A 104 -7.74 -1.88 -14.90
N VAL A 105 -8.86 -1.24 -15.23
CA VAL A 105 -10.05 -1.23 -14.38
C VAL A 105 -10.49 -2.69 -14.21
N PRO A 106 -10.56 -3.21 -12.98
CA PRO A 106 -10.90 -4.60 -12.76
C PRO A 106 -12.35 -4.81 -13.19
N TYR A 107 -12.58 -5.87 -13.97
CA TYR A 107 -13.91 -6.39 -14.22
C TYR A 107 -14.13 -7.55 -13.24
N ILE A 108 -15.26 -7.52 -12.54
CA ILE A 108 -15.66 -8.63 -11.69
C ILE A 108 -16.36 -9.63 -12.60
N GLU A 109 -15.68 -10.73 -12.96
CA GLU A 109 -16.34 -11.86 -13.63
C GLU A 109 -17.47 -12.40 -12.75
N ASN A 110 -18.68 -12.53 -13.32
CA ASN A 110 -19.88 -13.00 -12.61
C ASN A 110 -20.24 -12.22 -11.33
N ALA A 111 -20.34 -10.89 -11.42
CA ALA A 111 -20.79 -10.01 -10.34
C ALA A 111 -22.07 -10.48 -9.60
N ALA A 112 -22.99 -11.13 -10.30
CA ALA A 112 -24.22 -11.67 -9.72
C ALA A 112 -24.01 -12.84 -8.73
N GLN A 113 -22.90 -13.58 -8.84
CA GLN A 113 -22.59 -14.72 -7.96
C GLN A 113 -21.72 -14.34 -6.76
N HIS A 114 -21.13 -13.13 -6.76
CA HIS A 114 -20.17 -12.69 -5.74
C HIS A 114 -20.49 -11.29 -5.17
N PRO A 115 -21.65 -11.10 -4.50
CA PRO A 115 -22.03 -9.81 -3.90
C PRO A 115 -21.06 -9.36 -2.81
N GLN A 116 -20.42 -10.28 -2.09
CA GLN A 116 -19.46 -9.96 -1.04
C GLN A 116 -18.18 -9.28 -1.59
N LYS A 117 -17.73 -9.66 -2.79
CA LYS A 117 -16.58 -9.01 -3.44
C LYS A 117 -16.90 -7.55 -3.80
N ILE A 118 -18.14 -7.29 -4.20
CA ILE A 118 -18.62 -5.93 -4.51
C ILE A 118 -18.64 -5.08 -3.24
N THR A 119 -19.24 -5.58 -2.15
CA THR A 119 -19.27 -4.84 -0.88
C THR A 119 -17.87 -4.53 -0.35
N ASN A 120 -16.96 -5.51 -0.40
CA ASN A 120 -15.57 -5.32 0.00
C ASN A 120 -14.87 -4.28 -0.87
N TRP A 121 -15.06 -4.33 -2.20
CA TRP A 121 -14.50 -3.34 -3.11
C TRP A 121 -15.04 -1.93 -2.83
N ILE A 122 -16.36 -1.79 -2.64
CA ILE A 122 -17.00 -0.51 -2.28
C ILE A 122 -16.38 0.05 -1.00
N GLN A 123 -16.21 -0.80 0.02
CA GLN A 123 -15.59 -0.40 1.29
C GLN A 123 -14.15 0.07 1.07
N SER A 124 -13.33 -0.69 0.34
CA SER A 124 -11.93 -0.33 0.05
C SER A 124 -11.80 0.97 -0.75
N ILE A 125 -12.68 1.22 -1.73
CA ILE A 125 -12.68 2.47 -2.50
C ILE A 125 -13.16 3.64 -1.64
N SER A 126 -14.18 3.44 -0.79
CA SER A 126 -14.65 4.48 0.13
C SER A 126 -13.57 4.90 1.12
N GLU A 127 -12.77 3.95 1.60
CA GLU A 127 -11.64 4.18 2.49
C GLU A 127 -10.50 4.92 1.77
N LEU A 128 -10.21 4.56 0.51
CA LEU A 128 -9.26 5.28 -0.33
C LEU A 128 -9.69 6.74 -0.58
N HIS A 129 -10.96 6.98 -0.89
CA HIS A 129 -11.49 8.34 -1.04
C HIS A 129 -11.43 9.13 0.27
N ARG A 130 -11.58 8.48 1.42
CA ARG A 130 -11.42 9.11 2.74
C ARG A 130 -9.96 9.47 3.03
N SER A 131 -9.01 8.67 2.58
CA SER A 131 -7.58 8.94 2.75
C SER A 131 -7.02 9.96 1.77
N ASN A 132 -7.67 10.12 0.61
CA ASN A 132 -7.28 11.14 -0.35
C ASN A 132 -7.63 12.53 0.19
N PRO A 133 -6.73 13.53 0.08
CA PRO A 133 -7.09 14.89 0.42
C PRO A 133 -8.27 15.32 -0.47
N PRO A 134 -9.23 16.09 0.09
CA PRO A 134 -10.32 16.62 -0.72
C PRO A 134 -9.75 17.40 -1.91
N PRO A 135 -10.41 17.35 -3.07
CA PRO A 135 -9.94 18.05 -4.26
C PRO A 135 -9.76 19.53 -3.94
N ASN A 136 -8.49 19.98 -3.92
CA ASN A 136 -8.17 21.37 -3.60
C ASN A 136 -8.29 22.21 -4.88
N VAL A 137 -9.21 23.16 -4.86
CA VAL A 137 -9.45 24.08 -5.98
C VAL A 137 -8.40 25.18 -5.91
N HIS A 138 -7.44 25.14 -6.85
CA HIS A 138 -6.42 26.16 -6.98
C HIS A 138 -6.97 27.30 -7.85
N TYR A 139 -7.27 28.44 -7.24
CA TYR A 139 -7.70 29.64 -7.97
C TYR A 139 -6.52 30.29 -8.68
N THR A 140 -6.77 30.84 -9.87
CA THR A 140 -5.73 31.50 -10.67
C THR A 140 -5.26 32.81 -10.02
N LYS A 141 -6.13 33.43 -9.21
CA LYS A 141 -5.92 34.72 -8.55
C LYS A 141 -6.40 34.66 -7.09
N PRO A 142 -5.92 35.55 -6.21
CA PRO A 142 -6.38 35.58 -4.83
C PRO A 142 -7.90 35.82 -4.78
N MET A 143 -8.58 34.92 -4.08
CA MET A 143 -9.99 35.02 -3.74
C MET A 143 -10.14 35.37 -2.26
N PRO A 144 -11.21 36.07 -1.86
CA PRO A 144 -11.54 36.28 -0.45
C PRO A 144 -11.70 34.95 0.27
N ASP A 145 -11.33 34.91 1.54
CA ASP A 145 -11.57 33.75 2.38
C ASP A 145 -13.06 33.62 2.72
N VAL A 146 -13.57 32.38 2.76
CA VAL A 146 -15.01 32.11 2.95
C VAL A 146 -15.46 32.60 4.33
N GLU A 147 -14.62 32.47 5.36
CA GLU A 147 -14.92 32.98 6.72
C GLU A 147 -15.10 34.50 6.73
N THR A 148 -14.34 35.22 5.90
CA THR A 148 -14.47 36.68 5.79
C THR A 148 -15.80 37.05 5.13
N LEU A 149 -16.24 36.28 4.13
CA LEU A 149 -17.53 36.48 3.45
C LEU A 149 -18.75 36.08 4.29
N MET A 150 -18.56 35.25 5.32
CA MET A 150 -19.61 34.87 6.27
C MET A 150 -19.87 35.92 7.36
N GLN A 151 -19.05 36.98 7.42
CA GLN A 151 -19.22 38.03 8.41
C GLN A 151 -20.53 38.79 8.22
N MET A 152 -21.05 39.33 9.32
CA MET A 152 -22.21 40.22 9.27
C MET A 152 -21.87 41.44 8.41
N TRP A 153 -22.83 41.82 7.56
CA TRP A 153 -22.71 43.00 6.72
C TRP A 153 -22.60 44.24 7.59
N SER A 154 -21.91 45.27 7.10
CA SER A 154 -21.86 46.55 7.81
C SER A 154 -23.26 47.19 7.84
N PRO A 155 -23.58 47.95 8.90
CA PRO A 155 -24.92 48.53 9.06
C PRO A 155 -25.31 49.46 7.90
N GLU A 156 -24.33 50.13 7.29
CA GLU A 156 -24.55 50.97 6.09
C GLU A 156 -25.05 50.14 4.90
N VAL A 157 -24.53 48.94 4.74
CA VAL A 157 -24.91 48.06 3.63
C VAL A 157 -26.23 47.34 3.93
N GLU A 158 -26.47 46.96 5.18
CA GLU A 158 -27.75 46.39 5.60
C GLU A 158 -28.91 47.38 5.39
N GLU A 159 -28.71 48.67 5.72
CA GLU A 159 -29.69 49.73 5.43
C GLU A 159 -29.91 49.92 3.92
N ALA A 160 -28.84 49.82 3.12
CA ALA A 160 -28.95 49.86 1.66
C ALA A 160 -29.75 48.67 1.11
N PHE A 161 -29.58 47.45 1.65
CA PHE A 161 -30.38 46.28 1.26
C PHE A 161 -31.82 46.34 1.75
N ALA A 162 -32.08 46.96 2.90
CA ALA A 162 -33.45 47.18 3.39
C ALA A 162 -34.25 48.13 2.47
N GLY A 163 -33.57 49.08 1.81
CA GLY A 163 -34.16 50.01 0.85
C GLY A 163 -34.11 49.56 -0.62
N ALA A 164 -33.22 48.62 -0.97
CA ALA A 164 -33.01 48.20 -2.36
C ALA A 164 -33.77 46.92 -2.71
N LEU A 165 -34.43 46.93 -3.87
CA LEU A 165 -34.93 45.70 -4.50
C LEU A 165 -33.71 44.91 -5.01
N LEU A 166 -33.50 43.72 -4.46
CA LEU A 166 -32.54 42.77 -5.02
C LEU A 166 -32.87 42.53 -6.50
N PRO A 167 -31.87 42.39 -7.38
CA PRO A 167 -32.10 42.20 -8.80
C PRO A 167 -32.97 40.96 -9.02
N SER A 168 -34.23 41.15 -9.40
CA SER A 168 -35.17 40.07 -9.69
C SER A 168 -34.89 39.46 -11.05
N ALA A 169 -35.51 38.31 -11.33
CA ALA A 169 -35.45 37.66 -12.64
C ALA A 169 -36.00 38.52 -13.80
N ASP A 170 -36.59 39.68 -13.52
CA ASP A 170 -37.09 40.64 -14.51
C ASP A 170 -35.98 41.53 -15.10
N LEU A 171 -34.77 41.45 -14.54
CA LEU A 171 -33.63 42.18 -15.07
C LEU A 171 -33.23 41.57 -16.41
N ASN A 172 -33.40 42.33 -17.51
CA ASN A 172 -33.11 41.90 -18.88
C ASN A 172 -31.59 41.81 -19.15
N VAL A 173 -30.91 40.85 -18.51
CA VAL A 173 -29.48 40.63 -18.63
C VAL A 173 -29.17 39.16 -18.89
N ASP A 174 -28.05 38.92 -19.56
CA ASP A 174 -27.52 37.58 -19.77
C ASP A 174 -27.16 36.89 -18.44
N THR A 175 -27.22 35.57 -18.39
CA THR A 175 -26.98 34.77 -17.17
C THR A 175 -25.58 35.00 -16.61
N VAL A 176 -24.58 35.18 -17.47
CA VAL A 176 -23.20 35.49 -17.07
C VAL A 176 -23.11 36.87 -16.43
N ALA A 177 -23.85 37.85 -16.96
CA ALA A 177 -23.90 39.20 -16.41
C ALA A 177 -24.67 39.23 -15.07
N TYR A 178 -25.75 38.47 -14.96
CA TYR A 178 -26.48 38.31 -13.70
C TYR A 178 -25.59 37.69 -12.61
N ALA A 179 -24.88 36.60 -12.92
CA ALA A 179 -23.93 35.98 -12.01
C ALA A 179 -22.81 36.95 -11.57
N ARG A 180 -22.35 37.84 -12.46
CA ARG A 180 -21.38 38.90 -12.11
C ARG A 180 -21.96 39.93 -11.15
N ILE A 181 -23.21 40.35 -11.34
CA ILE A 181 -23.88 41.28 -10.45
C ILE A 181 -24.02 40.67 -9.04
N VAL A 182 -24.43 39.40 -8.97
CA VAL A 182 -24.56 38.69 -7.68
C VAL A 182 -23.20 38.52 -7.00
N CYS A 183 -22.14 38.16 -7.75
CA CYS A 183 -20.79 38.09 -7.19
C CYS A 183 -20.30 39.45 -6.70
N ALA A 184 -20.58 40.54 -7.42
CA ALA A 184 -20.20 41.88 -7.02
C ALA A 184 -20.94 42.37 -5.77
N ILE A 185 -22.21 41.97 -5.60
CA ILE A 185 -22.98 42.23 -4.38
C ILE A 185 -22.32 41.55 -3.17
N LEU A 186 -21.87 40.30 -3.33
CA LEU A 186 -21.25 39.50 -2.28
C LEU A 186 -19.74 39.78 -2.10
N ASP A 187 -19.21 40.87 -2.66
CA ASP A 187 -17.78 41.21 -2.65
C ASP A 187 -16.84 40.12 -3.20
N ILE A 188 -17.33 39.27 -4.11
CA ILE A 188 -16.53 38.24 -4.80
C ILE A 188 -15.97 38.81 -6.11
N PRO A 189 -14.64 38.89 -6.28
CA PRO A 189 -14.04 39.41 -7.50
C PRO A 189 -14.29 38.44 -8.67
N VAL A 190 -14.74 38.98 -9.80
CA VAL A 190 -14.88 38.23 -11.05
C VAL A 190 -13.74 38.57 -11.99
N TYR A 191 -12.90 37.57 -12.28
CA TYR A 191 -11.77 37.71 -13.18
C TYR A 191 -12.12 37.24 -14.60
N SER A 192 -11.19 36.54 -15.28
CA SER A 192 -11.38 35.99 -16.63
C SER A 192 -12.36 34.82 -16.65
N ASN A 193 -12.35 33.99 -15.60
CA ASN A 193 -13.22 32.82 -15.50
C ASN A 193 -14.27 33.03 -14.41
N ILE A 194 -15.55 32.98 -14.79
CA ILE A 194 -16.68 33.08 -13.86
C ILE A 194 -16.83 31.84 -12.98
N THR A 195 -16.29 30.69 -13.43
CA THR A 195 -16.40 29.41 -12.73
C THR A 195 -15.69 29.45 -11.37
N GLU A 196 -14.54 30.12 -11.29
CA GLU A 196 -13.80 30.27 -10.02
C GLU A 196 -14.62 31.09 -9.01
N SER A 197 -15.20 32.21 -9.44
CA SER A 197 -16.05 33.05 -8.59
C SER A 197 -17.35 32.34 -8.19
N LEU A 198 -17.98 31.60 -9.11
CA LEU A 198 -19.16 30.79 -8.82
C LEU A 198 -18.86 29.66 -7.84
N HIS A 199 -17.67 29.05 -7.92
CA HIS A 199 -17.24 28.06 -6.96
C HIS A 199 -17.23 28.66 -5.54
N VAL A 200 -16.61 29.83 -5.35
CA VAL A 200 -16.62 30.55 -4.06
C VAL A 200 -18.05 30.85 -3.58
N LEU A 201 -18.93 31.30 -4.48
CA LEU A 201 -20.33 31.57 -4.15
C LEU A 201 -21.07 30.32 -3.68
N PHE A 202 -20.89 29.18 -4.36
CA PHE A 202 -21.52 27.92 -3.95
C PHE A 202 -20.90 27.34 -2.68
N THR A 203 -19.59 27.51 -2.47
CA THR A 203 -18.93 27.16 -1.22
C THR A 203 -19.52 27.97 -0.07
N LEU A 204 -19.62 29.30 -0.22
CA LEU A 204 -20.25 30.19 0.76
C LEU A 204 -21.69 29.75 1.08
N TYR A 205 -22.48 29.46 0.05
CA TYR A 205 -23.86 28.96 0.25
C TYR A 205 -23.91 27.62 0.98
N SER A 206 -22.99 26.70 0.67
CA SER A 206 -22.90 25.40 1.34
C SER A 206 -22.55 25.54 2.82
N GLU A 207 -21.57 26.40 3.15
CA GLU A 207 -21.19 26.70 4.54
C GLU A 207 -22.34 27.34 5.32
N PHE A 208 -23.05 28.30 4.74
CA PHE A 208 -24.24 28.89 5.35
C PHE A 208 -25.36 27.86 5.59
N LYS A 209 -25.56 26.94 4.64
CA LYS A 209 -26.55 25.88 4.79
C LYS A 209 -26.17 24.92 5.92
N GLN A 210 -24.90 24.55 6.02
CA GLN A 210 -24.39 23.71 7.09
C GLN A 210 -24.51 24.39 8.45
N SER A 211 -24.04 25.64 8.57
CA SER A 211 -24.12 26.44 9.80
C SER A 211 -25.56 26.65 10.27
N ASN A 212 -26.50 26.95 9.35
CA ASN A 212 -27.92 27.05 9.69
C ASN A 212 -28.53 25.72 10.12
N GLN A 213 -28.08 24.60 9.55
CA GLN A 213 -28.55 23.27 9.92
C GLN A 213 -28.05 22.86 11.31
N GLU A 214 -26.83 23.26 11.67
CA GLU A 214 -26.28 23.12 13.03
C GLU A 214 -27.02 24.02 14.03
N ALA A 215 -27.38 25.25 13.65
CA ALA A 215 -28.16 26.17 14.48
C ALA A 215 -29.61 25.71 14.71
N LEU A 216 -30.18 24.91 13.81
CA LEU A 216 -31.51 24.29 13.96
C LEU A 216 -31.50 22.95 14.70
N ALA A 217 -30.34 22.40 15.07
CA ALA A 217 -30.29 21.25 15.95
C ALA A 217 -30.78 21.68 17.35
N PRO A 218 -31.88 21.09 17.88
CA PRO A 218 -32.42 21.49 19.17
C PRO A 218 -31.36 21.27 20.26
N GLY A 219 -31.22 22.28 21.12
CA GLY A 219 -30.14 22.43 22.09
C GLY A 219 -29.74 21.15 22.82
N THR A 220 -28.44 20.87 22.80
CA THR A 220 -27.78 20.28 23.96
C THR A 220 -27.82 21.30 25.08
N GLU A 221 -28.86 21.17 25.92
CA GLU A 221 -28.93 21.74 27.25
C GLU A 221 -27.65 21.38 28.03
N PHE A 222 -27.02 22.39 28.62
CA PHE A 222 -26.25 22.26 29.85
C PHE A 222 -27.12 22.75 31.01
#